data_AF-A0A088N995-F1
#
_entry.id   AF-A0A088N995-F1
#
_cell.length_a   1.000
_cell.length_b   1.000
_cell.length_c   1.000
_cell.angle_alpha   90.00
_cell.angle_beta   90.00
_cell.angle_gamma   90.00
#
_symmetry.space_group_name_H-M   'P 1'
#
loop_
_entity.id
_entity.type
_entity.pdbx_description
1 polymer ?
#
loop_
_entity_poly.entity_id
_entity_poly.type
_entity_poly.pdbx_seq_one_letter_code
_entity_poly.pdbx_strand_id
1 'polypeptide(L)'
;NNYGVWVDEFEAMDLLDCLDTTWSGAKVFIDDKTTKDLDRPYGRVNRKQLKSKMMQKCISNGVKFHKAKVVKVIHEESKSLLICNDGVTIQAAVVLDATGFSRCLVQYDKPYNPGYQVAYGILAEVEEHPFDVNKMVFMDWRNSHLNNNKELKERNSKIPTFLYAMPFSSKRIFLEETSLVARPGVPMEDIQERM
;
A
#
# COMPACT_ATOMS: atom_id res chain seq x y z
N ASN A 1 1.37 -4.31 4.09
CA ASN A 1 0.63 -3.08 3.69
C ASN A 1 0.12 -2.35 4.91
N ASN A 2 0.93 -1.44 5.40
CA ASN A 2 0.50 -0.36 6.27
C ASN A 2 0.20 0.82 5.33
N TYR A 3 -1.06 1.26 5.28
CA TYR A 3 -1.41 2.40 4.43
C TYR A 3 -1.16 3.67 5.22
N GLY A 4 -0.42 4.59 4.62
CA GLY A 4 -0.32 5.97 5.07
C GLY A 4 -1.28 6.86 4.27
N VAL A 5 -1.80 7.90 4.89
CA VAL A 5 -2.72 8.87 4.28
C VAL A 5 -2.47 10.27 4.85
N TRP A 6 -2.78 11.30 4.08
CA TRP A 6 -2.82 12.65 4.63
C TRP A 6 -4.04 12.80 5.54
N VAL A 7 -3.84 13.38 6.72
CA VAL A 7 -4.89 13.40 7.76
C VAL A 7 -6.10 14.21 7.32
N ASP A 8 -5.88 15.33 6.62
CA ASP A 8 -6.92 16.20 6.08
C ASP A 8 -7.79 15.52 5.01
N GLU A 9 -7.24 14.58 4.24
CA GLU A 9 -8.03 13.79 3.28
C GLU A 9 -8.98 12.82 3.99
N PHE A 10 -8.54 12.25 5.11
CA PHE A 10 -9.40 11.41 5.95
C PHE A 10 -10.43 12.23 6.73
N GLU A 11 -10.09 13.45 7.13
CA GLU A 11 -11.03 14.41 7.69
C GLU A 11 -12.16 14.75 6.72
N ALA A 12 -11.84 15.08 5.47
CA ALA A 12 -12.82 15.39 4.43
C ALA A 12 -13.80 14.23 4.15
N MET A 13 -13.44 12.99 4.49
CA MET A 13 -14.27 11.80 4.32
C MET A 13 -14.96 11.32 5.61
N ASP A 14 -14.81 12.04 6.73
CA ASP A 14 -15.25 11.61 8.07
C ASP A 14 -14.68 10.23 8.47
N LEU A 15 -13.36 10.08 8.29
CA LEU A 15 -12.61 8.84 8.54
C LEU A 15 -11.45 9.03 9.53
N LEU A 16 -11.37 10.15 10.26
CA LEU A 16 -10.30 10.38 11.26
C LEU A 16 -10.25 9.30 12.34
N ASP A 17 -11.41 8.76 12.72
CA ASP A 17 -11.54 7.64 13.64
C ASP A 17 -10.87 6.35 13.13
N CYS A 18 -10.55 6.26 11.84
CA CYS A 18 -9.91 5.11 11.21
C CYS A 18 -8.38 5.23 11.16
N LEU A 19 -7.77 6.22 11.82
CA LEU A 19 -6.33 6.35 11.97
C LEU A 19 -5.89 5.76 13.32
N ASP A 20 -4.77 5.01 13.34
CA ASP A 20 -4.22 4.47 14.61
C ASP A 20 -2.96 5.18 15.10
N THR A 21 -2.27 5.92 14.23
CA THR A 21 -1.12 6.75 14.58
C THR A 21 -1.05 7.93 13.62
N THR A 22 -0.70 9.10 14.14
CA THR A 22 -0.53 10.31 13.34
C THR A 22 0.80 10.98 13.67
N TRP A 23 1.41 11.57 12.65
CA TRP A 23 2.60 12.39 12.73
C TRP A 23 2.25 13.81 12.31
N SER A 24 2.90 14.81 12.91
CA SER A 24 2.61 16.22 12.62
C SER A 24 3.01 16.62 11.20
N GLY A 25 3.90 15.85 10.57
CA GLY A 25 4.26 16.00 9.17
C GLY A 25 5.04 14.82 8.64
N ALA A 26 5.58 15.00 7.44
CA ALA A 26 6.40 14.00 6.77
C ALA A 26 7.74 14.59 6.31
N LYS A 27 8.76 13.74 6.17
CA LYS A 27 10.08 14.11 5.63
C LYS A 27 10.39 13.30 4.38
N VAL A 28 11.00 13.95 3.40
CA VAL A 28 11.56 13.32 2.20
C VAL A 28 13.05 13.62 2.16
N PHE A 29 13.87 12.57 2.12
CA PHE A 29 15.31 12.69 1.92
C PHE A 29 15.58 12.35 0.45
N ILE A 30 15.97 13.35 -0.33
CA ILE A 30 16.27 13.19 -1.77
C ILE A 30 17.67 12.61 -1.95
N ASP A 31 18.61 13.05 -1.11
CA ASP A 31 19.99 12.56 -1.02
C ASP A 31 20.56 12.91 0.37
N ASP A 32 21.84 12.63 0.62
CA ASP A 32 22.48 12.88 1.92
C ASP A 32 22.57 14.38 2.29
N LYS A 33 22.32 15.30 1.34
CA LYS A 33 22.43 16.75 1.51
C LYS A 33 21.08 17.46 1.44
N THR A 34 20.09 16.85 0.78
CA THR A 34 18.83 17.49 0.41
C THR A 34 17.68 16.81 1.11
N THR A 35 17.07 17.52 2.05
CA THR A 35 15.86 17.09 2.76
C THR A 35 14.73 18.08 2.50
N LYS A 36 13.51 17.57 2.37
CA LYS A 36 12.27 18.35 2.32
C LYS A 36 11.40 17.97 3.52
N ASP A 37 11.00 18.98 4.29
CA ASP A 37 9.99 18.82 5.33
C ASP A 37 8.63 19.17 4.71
N LEU A 38 7.68 18.27 4.88
CA LEU A 38 6.30 18.43 4.47
C LEU A 38 5.50 18.68 5.76
N ASP A 39 5.15 19.95 5.97
CA ASP A 39 4.34 20.38 7.11
C ASP A 39 2.85 20.07 6.89
N ARG A 40 2.56 18.80 6.58
CA ARG A 40 1.22 18.27 6.36
C ARG A 40 1.09 16.97 7.16
N PRO A 41 0.20 16.92 8.18
CA PRO A 41 0.05 15.75 9.02
C PRO A 41 -0.22 14.48 8.21
N TYR A 42 0.42 13.40 8.63
CA TYR A 42 0.31 12.09 7.99
C TYR A 42 -0.16 11.06 9.00
N GLY A 43 -0.98 10.12 8.57
CA GLY A 43 -1.60 9.12 9.44
C GLY A 43 -1.45 7.72 8.91
N ARG A 44 -1.25 6.75 9.81
CA ARG A 44 -1.37 5.33 9.50
C ARG A 44 -2.82 4.89 9.68
N VAL A 45 -3.32 4.18 8.68
CA VAL A 45 -4.70 3.69 8.65
C VAL A 45 -4.86 2.44 9.51
N ASN A 46 -5.79 2.48 10.45
CA ASN A 46 -6.33 1.29 11.10
C ASN A 46 -7.22 0.52 10.11
N ARG A 47 -6.61 -0.40 9.37
CA ARG A 47 -7.27 -1.18 8.31
C ARG A 47 -8.49 -1.97 8.81
N LYS A 48 -8.43 -2.47 10.05
CA LYS A 48 -9.54 -3.24 10.63
C LYS A 48 -10.74 -2.34 10.89
N GLN A 49 -10.49 -1.18 11.48
CA GLN A 49 -11.54 -0.20 11.76
C GLN A 49 -12.11 0.40 10.48
N LEU A 50 -11.26 0.79 9.52
CA LEU A 50 -11.71 1.27 8.22
C LEU A 50 -12.61 0.23 7.53
N LYS A 51 -12.17 -1.04 7.46
CA LYS A 51 -12.97 -2.12 6.88
C LYS A 51 -14.29 -2.29 7.62
N SER A 52 -14.27 -2.31 8.96
CA SER A 52 -15.47 -2.44 9.77
C SER A 52 -16.46 -1.30 9.49
N LYS A 53 -16.00 -0.04 9.52
CA LYS A 53 -16.82 1.15 9.26
C LYS A 53 -17.46 1.09 7.87
N MET A 54 -16.68 0.75 6.83
CA MET A 54 -17.20 0.61 5.47
C MET A 54 -18.23 -0.52 5.35
N MET A 55 -17.97 -1.69 5.98
CA MET A 55 -18.93 -2.79 6.00
C MET A 55 -20.24 -2.42 6.71
N GLN A 56 -20.17 -1.72 7.85
CA GLN A 56 -21.36 -1.26 8.55
C GLN A 56 -22.16 -0.26 7.72
N LYS A 57 -21.49 0.69 7.05
CA LYS A 57 -22.15 1.61 6.11
C LYS A 57 -22.86 0.86 4.98
N CYS A 58 -22.27 -0.21 4.44
CA CYS A 58 -22.92 -1.04 3.44
C CYS A 58 -24.18 -1.74 4.01
N ILE A 59 -24.08 -2.35 5.18
CA ILE A 59 -25.19 -3.05 5.85
C ILE A 59 -26.34 -2.08 6.15
N SER A 60 -26.04 -0.90 6.70
CA SER A 60 -27.06 0.10 7.04
C SER A 60 -27.80 0.65 5.81
N ASN A 61 -27.19 0.56 4.62
CA ASN A 61 -27.78 0.95 3.35
C ASN A 61 -28.36 -0.23 2.55
N GLY A 62 -28.52 -1.41 3.19
CA GLY A 62 -29.21 -2.55 2.60
C GLY A 62 -28.39 -3.39 1.62
N VAL A 63 -27.07 -3.22 1.58
CA VAL A 63 -26.19 -4.08 0.77
C VAL A 63 -26.27 -5.52 1.29
N LYS A 64 -26.56 -6.45 0.39
CA LYS A 64 -26.58 -7.89 0.67
C LYS A 64 -25.19 -8.49 0.41
N PHE A 65 -24.68 -9.22 1.39
CA PHE A 65 -23.41 -9.94 1.26
C PHE A 65 -23.67 -11.41 0.98
N HIS A 66 -22.97 -11.94 -0.02
CA HIS A 66 -22.95 -13.35 -0.35
C HIS A 66 -21.51 -13.87 -0.25
N LYS A 67 -21.27 -14.83 0.64
CA LYS A 67 -19.93 -15.34 0.94
C LYS A 67 -19.57 -16.49 0.00
N ALA A 68 -19.28 -16.15 -1.25
CA ALA A 68 -18.79 -17.09 -2.25
C ALA A 68 -17.73 -16.43 -3.13
N LYS A 69 -16.96 -17.25 -3.86
CA LYS A 69 -16.01 -16.75 -4.87
C LYS A 69 -16.72 -16.73 -6.21
N VAL A 70 -16.77 -15.56 -6.85
CA VAL A 70 -17.15 -15.46 -8.27
C VAL A 70 -16.03 -16.08 -9.10
N VAL A 71 -16.35 -17.10 -9.89
CA VAL A 71 -15.39 -17.82 -10.74
C VAL A 71 -15.44 -17.37 -12.20
N LYS A 72 -16.59 -16.83 -12.64
CA LYS A 72 -16.79 -16.38 -14.01
C LYS A 72 -17.88 -15.30 -14.06
N VAL A 73 -17.73 -14.38 -15.00
CA VAL A 73 -18.79 -13.44 -15.40
C VAL A 73 -19.07 -13.64 -16.89
N ILE A 74 -20.35 -13.64 -17.25
CA ILE A 74 -20.81 -13.66 -18.64
C ILE A 74 -21.61 -12.38 -18.86
N HIS A 75 -21.21 -11.58 -19.85
CA HIS A 75 -21.91 -10.37 -20.23
C HIS A 75 -22.85 -10.65 -21.41
N GLU A 76 -24.13 -10.31 -21.24
CA GLU A 76 -25.17 -10.34 -22.26
C GLU A 76 -25.57 -8.89 -22.60
N GLU A 77 -26.46 -8.71 -23.58
CA GLU A 77 -26.85 -7.38 -24.07
C GLU A 77 -27.49 -6.48 -22.99
N SER A 78 -28.29 -7.07 -22.08
CA SER A 78 -29.03 -6.31 -21.05
C SER A 78 -28.63 -6.62 -19.61
N LYS A 79 -27.74 -7.59 -19.39
CA LYS A 79 -27.37 -8.05 -18.04
C LYS A 79 -26.05 -8.81 -18.03
N SER A 80 -25.54 -9.05 -16.83
CA SER A 80 -24.40 -9.90 -16.55
C SER A 80 -24.80 -11.04 -15.62
N LEU A 81 -24.24 -12.22 -15.86
CA LEU A 81 -24.41 -13.41 -15.03
C LEU A 81 -23.09 -13.70 -14.30
N LEU A 82 -23.11 -13.65 -12.97
CA LEU A 82 -21.98 -14.02 -12.12
C LEU A 82 -22.17 -15.45 -11.65
N ILE A 83 -21.20 -16.32 -11.96
CA ILE A 83 -21.20 -17.72 -11.54
C ILE A 83 -20.31 -17.85 -10.32
N CYS A 84 -20.86 -18.34 -9.21
CA CYS A 84 -20.16 -18.53 -7.95
C CYS A 84 -19.71 -19.98 -7.77
N ASN A 85 -18.66 -20.21 -6.98
CA ASN A 85 -18.10 -21.55 -6.73
C ASN A 85 -18.99 -22.46 -5.87
N ASP A 86 -20.04 -21.92 -5.27
CA ASP A 86 -21.05 -22.66 -4.50
C ASP A 86 -22.27 -23.07 -5.36
N GLY A 87 -22.22 -22.83 -6.66
CA GLY A 87 -23.28 -23.15 -7.62
C GLY A 87 -24.32 -22.03 -7.79
N VAL A 88 -24.26 -20.96 -7.00
CA VAL A 88 -25.19 -19.83 -7.13
C VAL A 88 -24.85 -18.99 -8.38
N THR A 89 -25.89 -18.61 -9.13
CA THR A 89 -25.79 -17.63 -10.22
C THR A 89 -26.51 -16.35 -9.84
N ILE A 90 -25.82 -15.21 -9.95
CA ILE A 90 -26.37 -13.89 -9.64
C ILE A 90 -26.51 -13.10 -10.93
N GLN A 91 -27.66 -12.46 -11.15
CA GLN A 91 -27.88 -11.55 -12.28
C GLN A 91 -27.66 -10.10 -11.82
N ALA A 92 -26.96 -9.30 -12.62
CA ALA A 92 -26.73 -7.88 -12.34
C ALA A 92 -26.73 -7.05 -13.64
N ALA A 93 -27.20 -5.80 -13.57
CA ALA A 93 -27.07 -4.87 -14.69
C ALA A 93 -25.62 -4.35 -14.85
N VAL A 94 -24.91 -4.18 -13.73
CA VAL A 94 -23.53 -3.68 -13.67
C VAL A 94 -22.72 -4.55 -12.71
N VAL A 95 -21.48 -4.85 -13.07
CA VAL A 95 -20.53 -5.60 -12.24
C VAL A 95 -19.29 -4.73 -12.00
N LEU A 96 -18.95 -4.52 -10.73
CA LEU A 96 -17.70 -3.87 -10.33
C LEU A 96 -16.74 -4.95 -9.80
N ASP A 97 -15.64 -5.18 -10.52
CA ASP A 97 -14.60 -6.09 -10.06
C ASP A 97 -13.74 -5.40 -8.98
N ALA A 98 -13.97 -5.77 -7.72
CA ALA A 98 -13.20 -5.33 -6.55
C ALA A 98 -12.26 -6.43 -6.01
N THR A 99 -11.78 -7.35 -6.87
CA THR A 99 -10.93 -8.50 -6.46
C THR A 99 -9.46 -8.12 -6.21
N GLY A 100 -9.11 -6.84 -6.33
CA GLY A 100 -7.75 -6.36 -6.09
C GLY A 100 -6.75 -6.92 -7.10
N PHE A 101 -5.61 -7.43 -6.63
CA PHE A 101 -4.53 -7.91 -7.49
C PHE A 101 -4.90 -9.16 -8.31
N SER A 102 -5.89 -9.95 -7.88
CA SER A 102 -6.23 -11.22 -8.52
C SER A 102 -6.79 -11.10 -9.94
N ARG A 103 -7.34 -9.93 -10.32
CA ARG A 103 -7.84 -9.59 -11.67
C ARG A 103 -8.59 -10.72 -12.38
N CYS A 104 -9.38 -11.49 -11.64
CA CYS A 104 -9.88 -12.76 -12.15
C CYS A 104 -11.06 -12.62 -13.11
N LEU A 105 -11.69 -11.44 -13.18
CA LEU A 105 -12.88 -11.21 -14.02
C LEU A 105 -12.63 -10.21 -15.16
N VAL A 106 -11.50 -9.51 -15.17
CA VAL A 106 -11.16 -8.50 -16.19
C VAL A 106 -10.30 -9.12 -17.29
N GLN A 107 -10.71 -8.92 -18.55
CA GLN A 107 -9.95 -9.30 -19.73
C GLN A 107 -9.47 -8.02 -20.44
N TYR A 108 -8.20 -8.01 -20.84
CA TYR A 108 -7.61 -6.91 -21.60
C TYR A 108 -7.50 -7.30 -23.06
N ASP A 109 -7.71 -6.32 -23.95
CA ASP A 109 -7.53 -6.43 -25.39
C ASP A 109 -6.04 -6.52 -25.80
N LYS A 110 -5.14 -6.24 -24.86
CA LYS A 110 -3.68 -6.23 -25.06
C LYS A 110 -2.97 -7.13 -24.04
N PRO A 111 -1.76 -7.63 -24.37
CA PRO A 111 -0.93 -8.35 -23.42
C PRO A 111 -0.71 -7.55 -22.14
N TYR A 112 -0.98 -8.19 -21.01
CA TYR A 112 -0.86 -7.56 -19.71
C TYR A 112 0.63 -7.42 -19.31
N ASN A 113 1.17 -6.22 -19.39
CA ASN A 113 2.57 -5.93 -19.07
C ASN A 113 2.73 -4.60 -18.28
N PRO A 114 2.27 -4.54 -17.02
CA PRO A 114 2.28 -3.33 -16.21
C PRO A 114 3.69 -2.97 -15.74
N GLY A 115 3.84 -1.80 -15.14
CA GLY A 115 4.94 -1.57 -14.19
C GLY A 115 4.59 -2.21 -12.85
N TYR A 116 5.58 -2.71 -12.14
CA TYR A 116 5.43 -3.34 -10.83
C TYR A 116 6.10 -2.47 -9.78
N GLN A 117 5.33 -2.09 -8.77
CA GLN A 117 5.87 -1.59 -7.51
C GLN A 117 6.06 -2.80 -6.58
N VAL A 118 7.24 -2.93 -5.99
CA VAL A 118 7.57 -4.01 -5.06
C VAL A 118 8.10 -3.39 -3.79
N ALA A 119 7.64 -3.89 -2.64
CA ALA A 119 8.04 -3.39 -1.34
C ALA A 119 8.24 -4.55 -0.38
N TYR A 120 9.25 -4.43 0.47
CA TYR A 120 9.49 -5.31 1.60
C TYR A 120 9.41 -4.47 2.87
N GLY A 121 8.62 -4.90 3.86
CA GLY A 121 8.42 -4.11 5.07
C GLY A 121 8.40 -4.96 6.34
N ILE A 122 8.96 -4.40 7.41
CA ILE A 122 9.07 -5.02 8.72
C ILE A 122 8.56 -4.08 9.80
N LEU A 123 7.94 -4.65 10.84
CA LEU A 123 7.68 -3.96 12.10
C LEU A 123 8.73 -4.44 13.10
N ALA A 124 9.53 -3.52 13.63
CA ALA A 124 10.64 -3.83 14.52
C ALA A 124 10.45 -3.20 15.90
N GLU A 125 10.86 -3.96 16.92
CA GLU A 125 11.21 -3.43 18.22
C GLU A 125 12.74 -3.36 18.30
N VAL A 126 13.26 -2.20 18.65
CA VAL A 126 14.70 -1.88 18.61
C VAL A 126 15.11 -1.20 19.92
N GLU A 127 16.40 -1.23 20.24
CA GLU A 127 16.92 -0.47 21.37
C GLU A 127 16.78 1.04 21.17
N GLU A 128 17.08 1.50 19.94
CA GLU A 128 16.87 2.86 19.45
C GLU A 128 16.81 2.90 17.91
N HIS A 129 16.32 4.00 17.35
CA HIS A 129 16.39 4.30 15.91
C HIS A 129 16.66 5.79 15.68
N PRO A 130 17.23 6.19 14.53
CA PRO A 130 17.62 7.58 14.26
C PRO A 130 16.45 8.49 13.83
N PHE A 131 15.25 7.93 13.62
CA PHE A 131 14.13 8.66 13.07
C PHE A 131 13.39 9.50 14.12
N ASP A 132 12.96 10.69 13.70
CA ASP A 132 12.14 11.63 14.48
C ASP A 132 10.74 11.06 14.71
N VAL A 133 10.38 10.77 15.97
CA VAL A 133 9.09 10.14 16.33
C VAL A 133 7.87 11.01 16.01
N ASN A 134 8.03 12.32 15.79
CA ASN A 134 6.92 13.22 15.45
C ASN A 134 6.68 13.34 13.94
N LYS A 135 7.59 12.83 13.11
CA LYS A 135 7.55 12.94 11.65
C LYS A 135 7.61 11.55 11.02
N MET A 136 6.77 11.34 10.02
CA MET A 136 6.88 10.16 9.17
C MET A 136 7.97 10.37 8.12
N VAL A 137 8.77 9.36 7.82
CA VAL A 137 9.68 9.40 6.66
C VAL A 137 8.94 8.84 5.46
N PHE A 138 8.59 9.73 4.53
CA PHE A 138 7.77 9.42 3.38
C PHE A 138 8.57 8.84 2.24
N MET A 139 9.75 9.37 1.94
CA MET A 139 10.65 8.73 0.98
C MET A 139 12.08 9.08 1.35
N ASP A 140 12.87 8.08 1.71
CA ASP A 140 14.29 8.23 1.94
C ASP A 140 15.08 7.53 0.83
N TRP A 141 15.60 8.33 -0.09
CA TRP A 141 16.38 7.89 -1.24
C TRP A 141 17.88 7.81 -0.95
N ARG A 142 18.31 8.10 0.28
CA ARG A 142 19.71 7.97 0.67
C ARG A 142 20.12 6.51 0.59
N ASN A 143 21.36 6.29 0.18
CA ASN A 143 21.93 4.96 0.01
C ASN A 143 23.29 4.81 0.69
N SER A 144 23.61 5.72 1.62
CA SER A 144 24.87 5.74 2.34
C SER A 144 25.06 4.51 3.23
N HIS A 145 23.98 3.86 3.67
CA HIS A 145 24.02 2.57 4.37
C HIS A 145 24.57 1.43 3.49
N LEU A 146 24.46 1.55 2.17
CA LEU A 146 24.96 0.56 1.20
C LEU A 146 26.47 0.72 0.90
N ASN A 147 27.16 1.73 1.46
CA ASN A 147 28.56 2.03 1.15
C ASN A 147 29.53 0.86 1.37
N ASN A 148 29.21 -0.02 2.32
CA ASN A 148 30.05 -1.18 2.65
C ASN A 148 29.84 -2.36 1.69
N ASN A 149 28.85 -2.30 0.78
CA ASN A 149 28.59 -3.32 -0.23
C ASN A 149 28.50 -2.68 -1.63
N LYS A 150 29.64 -2.64 -2.33
CA LYS A 150 29.78 -1.98 -3.63
C LYS A 150 28.81 -2.55 -4.68
N GLU A 151 28.65 -3.87 -4.73
CA GLU A 151 27.76 -4.53 -5.69
C GLU A 151 26.29 -4.13 -5.47
N LEU A 152 25.84 -4.15 -4.21
CA LEU A 152 24.49 -3.74 -3.84
C LEU A 152 24.26 -2.25 -4.14
N LYS A 153 25.28 -1.41 -3.90
CA LYS A 153 25.21 0.02 -4.23
C LYS A 153 25.12 0.27 -5.73
N GLU A 154 25.85 -0.49 -6.54
CA GLU A 154 25.76 -0.43 -8.01
C GLU A 154 24.38 -0.88 -8.52
N ARG A 155 23.81 -1.95 -7.94
CA ARG A 155 22.43 -2.38 -8.22
C ARG A 155 21.41 -1.29 -7.88
N ASN A 156 21.51 -0.70 -6.69
CA ASN A 156 20.63 0.40 -6.28
C ASN A 156 20.77 1.64 -7.17
N SER A 157 21.98 1.95 -7.65
CA SER A 157 22.18 3.08 -8.57
C SER A 157 21.51 2.88 -9.93
N LYS A 158 21.36 1.63 -10.39
CA LYS A 158 20.69 1.30 -11.66
C LYS A 158 19.17 1.31 -11.55
N ILE A 159 18.65 0.75 -10.46
CA ILE A 159 17.21 0.70 -10.17
C ILE A 159 17.03 1.12 -8.70
N PRO A 160 16.86 2.42 -8.42
CA PRO A 160 16.82 2.92 -7.06
C PRO A 160 15.55 2.50 -6.34
N THR A 161 15.75 2.18 -5.07
CA THR A 161 14.69 1.98 -4.08
C THR A 161 14.77 3.09 -3.04
N PHE A 162 13.72 3.21 -2.23
CA PHE A 162 13.66 4.17 -1.15
C PHE A 162 12.96 3.57 0.06
N LEU A 163 13.27 4.11 1.23
CA LEU A 163 12.74 3.66 2.50
C LEU A 163 11.57 4.54 2.95
N TYR A 164 10.47 3.91 3.36
CA TYR A 164 9.48 4.49 4.26
C TYR A 164 9.86 4.16 5.71
N ALA A 165 9.72 5.12 6.63
CA ALA A 165 9.87 4.89 8.06
C ALA A 165 8.72 5.52 8.85
N MET A 166 8.01 4.70 9.62
CA MET A 166 6.89 5.10 10.47
C MET A 166 7.25 4.82 11.94
N PRO A 167 7.89 5.77 12.64
CA PRO A 167 8.25 5.61 14.04
C PRO A 167 7.01 5.73 14.94
N PHE A 168 6.74 4.72 15.76
CA PHE A 168 5.64 4.73 16.74
C PHE A 168 6.09 5.15 18.14
N SER A 169 7.37 4.94 18.44
CA SER A 169 8.07 5.37 19.66
C SER A 169 9.57 5.23 19.40
N SER A 170 10.43 5.70 20.31
CA SER A 170 11.89 5.56 20.17
C SER A 170 12.40 4.11 20.03
N LYS A 171 11.56 3.11 20.35
CA LYS A 171 11.89 1.68 20.35
C LYS A 171 11.02 0.84 19.43
N ARG A 172 10.09 1.46 18.68
CA ARG A 172 9.14 0.73 17.84
C ARG A 172 8.90 1.47 16.54
N ILE A 173 9.20 0.82 15.42
CA ILE A 173 9.19 1.43 14.10
C ILE A 173 8.74 0.44 13.04
N PHE A 174 8.03 0.93 12.03
CA PHE A 174 7.81 0.21 10.78
C PHE A 174 8.72 0.78 9.70
N LEU A 175 9.38 -0.11 8.97
CA LEU A 175 10.32 0.18 7.88
C LEU A 175 9.82 -0.53 6.62
N GLU A 176 9.84 0.14 5.47
CA GLU A 176 9.46 -0.47 4.20
C GLU A 176 10.34 0.04 3.04
N GLU A 177 11.20 -0.82 2.53
CA GLU A 177 12.03 -0.55 1.36
C GLU A 177 11.21 -0.81 0.11
N THR A 178 11.18 0.15 -0.80
CA THR A 178 10.25 0.18 -1.93
C THR A 178 10.94 0.50 -3.24
N SER A 179 10.73 -0.34 -4.24
CA SER A 179 10.96 0.01 -5.64
C SER A 179 9.73 0.71 -6.19
N LEU A 180 9.86 1.98 -6.58
CA LEU A 180 8.75 2.81 -7.04
C LEU A 180 7.99 2.16 -8.21
N VAL A 181 8.73 1.78 -9.25
CA VAL A 181 8.21 1.07 -10.40
C VAL A 181 9.36 0.43 -11.18
N ALA A 182 9.20 -0.83 -11.55
CA ALA A 182 10.11 -1.54 -12.43
C ALA A 182 9.36 -2.48 -13.38
N ARG A 183 9.98 -2.82 -14.50
CA ARG A 183 9.47 -3.81 -15.45
C ARG A 183 10.64 -4.64 -16.02
N PRO A 184 10.79 -5.92 -15.64
CA PRO A 184 10.01 -6.63 -14.61
C PRO A 184 10.18 -6.01 -13.21
N GLY A 185 9.33 -6.39 -12.26
CA GLY A 185 9.49 -5.97 -10.86
C GLY A 185 10.85 -6.37 -10.30
N VAL A 186 11.41 -5.54 -9.42
CA VAL A 186 12.67 -5.85 -8.73
C VAL A 186 12.48 -7.13 -7.89
N PRO A 187 13.43 -8.08 -7.93
CA PRO A 187 13.35 -9.29 -7.11
C PRO A 187 13.20 -8.98 -5.62
N MET A 188 12.44 -9.81 -4.90
CA MET A 188 12.17 -9.59 -3.48
C MET A 188 13.45 -9.65 -2.64
N GLU A 189 14.35 -10.56 -2.99
CA GLU A 189 15.64 -10.74 -2.32
C GLU A 189 16.52 -9.48 -2.46
N ASP A 190 16.50 -8.82 -3.62
CA ASP A 190 17.24 -7.58 -3.86
C ASP A 190 16.71 -6.44 -2.98
N ILE A 191 15.38 -6.35 -2.78
CA ILE A 191 14.80 -5.32 -1.90
C ILE A 191 15.11 -5.61 -0.43
N GLN A 192 15.06 -6.88 -0.02
CA GLN A 192 15.40 -7.30 1.34
C GLN A 192 16.85 -6.97 1.70
N GLU A 193 17.80 -7.19 0.79
CA GLU A 193 19.22 -6.90 1.02
C GLU A 193 19.51 -5.39 1.17
N ARG A 194 18.65 -4.52 0.63
CA ARG A 194 18.82 -3.06 0.67
C ARG A 194 18.26 -2.41 1.93
N MET A 195 17.45 -3.11 2.71
CA MET A 195 16.91 -2.65 3.99
C MET A 195 17.92 -2.87 5.11
#